data_AF-A0A1H2G0I8-F1
#
_entry.id   AF-A0A1H2G0I8-F1
#
_cell.length_a   1.000
_cell.length_b   1.000
_cell.length_c   1.000
_cell.angle_alpha   90.00
_cell.angle_beta   90.00
_cell.angle_gamma   90.00
#
_symmetry.space_group_name_H-M   'P 1'
#
loop_
_entity.id
_entity.type
_entity.pdbx_description
1 polymer ?
#
loop_
_entity_poly.entity_id
_entity_poly.type
_entity_poly.pdbx_seq_one_letter_code
_entity_poly.pdbx_strand_id
1 'polypeptide(L)'
;MIRLFWSICFLWHTSSNLNGMNTMPLFRSISLLSVASFLALLPLAGGVAWIIGALFLIFATPSPAMVAGEGARADCTVYYTPRESGFAPGQGFDLRPETRPGLEGEYYPADFLRAVKVEGHGRLEQPHGTDQYIYFNGRWGYTDCPKGIGQQPLIPLQSCAVSVRSPNLKRGVWVQMAHATLPAPLRNRWWKVSDVGGGVQSRQVDLYWGEDDPKGPGSKVYQPAGTTFTGVRDAQMNFQIGDAS
;
A
#
# COMPACT_ATOMS: atom_id res chain seq x y z
N MET A 1 -27.93 -32.95 20.07
CA MET A 1 -27.87 -33.23 21.52
C MET A 1 -26.41 -33.38 21.90
N ILE A 2 -25.90 -32.48 22.76
CA ILE A 2 -24.74 -32.66 23.70
C ILE A 2 -23.34 -32.87 23.06
N ARG A 3 -22.48 -31.82 23.02
CA ARG A 3 -21.31 -31.51 23.91
C ARG A 3 -20.03 -32.32 23.59
N LEU A 4 -18.78 -31.90 23.84
CA LEU A 4 -18.00 -30.66 24.07
C LEU A 4 -16.58 -31.16 24.49
N PHE A 5 -15.58 -30.26 24.50
CA PHE A 5 -14.21 -30.37 25.11
C PHE A 5 -13.09 -31.04 24.28
N TRP A 6 -12.04 -30.32 23.85
CA TRP A 6 -10.87 -29.69 24.53
C TRP A 6 -9.76 -30.68 24.95
N SER A 7 -8.53 -30.44 24.47
CA SER A 7 -7.36 -30.32 25.35
C SER A 7 -6.15 -29.70 24.63
N ILE A 8 -5.52 -28.80 25.39
CA ILE A 8 -4.26 -28.10 25.19
C ILE A 8 -3.12 -29.00 25.69
N CYS A 9 -1.92 -28.91 25.11
CA CYS A 9 -0.67 -29.05 25.86
C CYS A 9 0.43 -28.16 25.25
N PHE A 10 0.90 -27.22 26.08
CA PHE A 10 2.18 -26.51 25.97
C PHE A 10 3.32 -27.44 26.39
N LEU A 11 4.52 -27.30 25.83
CA LEU A 11 5.74 -27.51 26.61
C LEU A 11 6.88 -26.61 26.10
N TRP A 12 7.50 -25.94 27.06
CA TRP A 12 8.65 -25.05 26.96
C TRP A 12 9.85 -25.78 27.58
N HIS A 13 11.02 -25.74 26.95
CA HIS A 13 12.29 -25.82 27.70
C HIS A 13 13.43 -25.04 27.03
N THR A 14 14.28 -24.47 27.88
CA THR A 14 15.32 -23.45 27.64
C THR A 14 16.75 -24.01 27.69
N SER A 15 17.72 -23.18 27.28
CA SER A 15 19.16 -23.17 27.63
C SER A 15 20.07 -24.03 26.71
N SER A 16 21.28 -23.62 26.25
CA SER A 16 22.27 -22.64 26.76
C SER A 16 23.29 -22.24 25.67
N ASN A 17 23.88 -21.07 25.84
CA ASN A 17 25.10 -20.53 25.18
C ASN A 17 26.31 -21.46 25.23
N LEU A 18 27.19 -21.38 24.21
CA LEU A 18 28.66 -21.41 24.35
C LEU A 18 29.35 -20.81 23.11
N ASN A 19 30.48 -20.14 23.37
CA ASN A 19 31.26 -19.25 22.51
C ASN A 19 32.11 -19.95 21.42
N GLY A 20 32.25 -19.27 20.27
CA GLY A 20 33.51 -18.97 19.56
C GLY A 20 34.39 -20.11 19.00
N MET A 21 34.52 -20.17 17.66
CA MET A 21 35.82 -20.08 16.94
C MET A 21 35.65 -20.17 15.42
N ASN A 22 36.50 -19.44 14.71
CA ASN A 22 36.63 -19.31 13.27
C ASN A 22 37.06 -20.63 12.57
N THR A 23 36.45 -20.97 11.44
CA THR A 23 37.12 -21.45 10.21
C THR A 23 36.18 -21.36 9.00
N MET A 24 36.75 -20.98 7.86
CA MET A 24 36.15 -20.70 6.54
C MET A 24 35.73 -21.97 5.75
N PRO A 25 35.14 -21.86 4.54
CA PRO A 25 33.92 -22.57 4.15
C PRO A 25 34.15 -23.93 3.49
N LEU A 26 33.21 -24.86 3.68
CA LEU A 26 33.13 -26.09 2.90
C LEU A 26 31.81 -26.13 2.12
N PHE A 27 31.93 -26.07 0.80
CA PHE A 27 30.91 -26.50 -0.16
C PHE A 27 30.36 -27.88 0.22
N ARG A 28 29.05 -28.03 0.44
CA ARG A 28 28.28 -29.27 0.16
C ARG A 28 26.81 -28.95 -0.14
N SER A 29 26.50 -29.05 -1.43
CA SER A 29 25.38 -29.77 -2.03
C SER A 29 24.07 -29.90 -1.25
N ILE A 30 23.02 -29.31 -1.82
CA ILE A 30 21.61 -29.60 -1.54
C ILE A 30 21.34 -31.06 -1.93
N SER A 31 21.13 -31.92 -0.95
CA SER A 31 20.62 -33.28 -1.16
C SER A 31 19.10 -33.26 -1.21
N LEU A 32 18.57 -33.40 -2.43
CA LEU A 32 17.21 -33.88 -2.69
C LEU A 32 17.11 -35.35 -2.23
N LEU A 33 16.40 -35.56 -1.12
CA LEU A 33 15.80 -36.83 -0.68
C LEU A 33 14.47 -36.42 -0.04
N SER A 34 13.33 -37.07 -0.19
CA SER A 34 12.96 -38.34 -0.80
C SER A 34 11.42 -38.31 -0.75
N VAL A 35 10.73 -38.29 -1.91
CA VAL A 35 9.29 -38.59 -1.98
C VAL A 35 9.13 -39.75 -2.95
N ALA A 36 9.59 -40.92 -2.52
CA ALA A 36 9.33 -42.17 -3.22
C ALA A 36 9.27 -43.30 -2.20
N SER A 37 8.17 -43.35 -1.45
CA SER A 37 7.79 -44.53 -0.67
C SER A 37 6.29 -44.42 -0.40
N PHE A 38 5.47 -44.92 -1.33
CA PHE A 38 4.14 -45.51 -1.07
C PHE A 38 3.54 -45.93 -2.42
N LEU A 39 3.93 -47.10 -2.92
CA LEU A 39 3.25 -47.76 -4.05
C LEU A 39 3.57 -49.26 -4.01
N ALA A 40 2.83 -49.99 -3.18
CA ALA A 40 2.54 -51.40 -3.40
C ALA A 40 1.38 -51.83 -2.50
N LEU A 41 0.33 -52.36 -3.15
CA LEU A 41 -0.84 -53.10 -2.64
C LEU A 41 -2.18 -52.36 -2.85
N LEU A 42 -2.81 -52.64 -4.00
CA LEU A 42 -4.20 -53.15 -4.11
C LEU A 42 -4.52 -53.48 -5.60
N PRO A 43 -5.45 -54.42 -5.85
CA PRO A 43 -5.60 -55.10 -7.14
C PRO A 43 -6.48 -54.33 -8.14
N LEU A 44 -6.32 -54.74 -9.40
CA LEU A 44 -7.08 -54.35 -10.58
C LEU A 44 -8.60 -54.45 -10.35
N ALA A 45 -9.26 -53.31 -10.31
CA ALA A 45 -10.64 -53.14 -10.77
C ALA A 45 -10.69 -51.84 -11.59
N GLY A 46 -11.15 -51.96 -12.83
CA GLY A 46 -10.93 -50.99 -13.89
C GLY A 46 -11.49 -49.59 -13.61
N GLY A 47 -10.79 -48.60 -14.19
CA GLY A 47 -11.48 -47.49 -14.83
C GLY A 47 -11.58 -46.15 -14.10
N VAL A 48 -10.66 -45.75 -13.20
CA VAL A 48 -10.60 -44.33 -12.76
C VAL A 48 -9.16 -43.85 -12.42
N ALA A 49 -8.12 -44.51 -12.92
CA ALA A 49 -6.74 -44.26 -12.48
C ALA A 49 -5.93 -43.26 -13.35
N TRP A 50 -6.59 -42.34 -14.06
CA TRP A 50 -5.92 -41.27 -14.84
C TRP A 50 -6.19 -39.85 -14.33
N ILE A 51 -6.98 -39.66 -13.27
CA ILE A 51 -7.40 -38.32 -12.83
C ILE A 51 -6.56 -37.75 -11.66
N ILE A 52 -5.83 -38.59 -10.90
CA ILE A 52 -5.13 -38.11 -9.69
C ILE A 52 -3.63 -37.84 -9.95
N GLY A 53 -3.03 -38.39 -11.01
CA GLY A 53 -1.63 -38.11 -11.39
C GLY A 53 -1.42 -36.78 -12.13
N ALA A 54 -2.48 -36.15 -12.64
CA ALA A 54 -2.41 -34.89 -13.39
C ALA A 54 -2.78 -33.65 -12.53
N LEU A 55 -3.17 -33.84 -11.26
CA LEU A 55 -3.67 -32.75 -10.42
C LEU A 55 -2.65 -32.19 -9.41
N PHE A 56 -1.43 -32.71 -9.38
CA PHE A 56 -0.35 -32.23 -8.49
C PHE A 56 0.86 -31.62 -9.24
N LEU A 57 0.72 -31.34 -10.53
CA LEU A 57 1.72 -30.67 -11.37
C LEU A 57 1.23 -29.34 -11.97
N ILE A 58 0.15 -28.76 -11.41
CA ILE A 58 -0.40 -27.46 -11.85
C ILE A 58 -0.60 -26.54 -10.64
N PHE A 59 0.44 -26.27 -9.85
CA PHE A 59 0.57 -25.03 -9.05
C PHE A 59 2.04 -24.74 -8.72
N ALA A 60 2.91 -24.90 -9.71
CA ALA A 60 4.11 -24.07 -9.77
C ALA A 60 3.98 -23.26 -11.05
N THR A 61 2.95 -22.40 -11.11
CA THR A 61 3.01 -21.28 -12.05
C THR A 61 4.33 -20.59 -11.76
N PRO A 62 5.21 -20.38 -12.75
CA PRO A 62 6.31 -19.46 -12.53
C PRO A 62 5.67 -18.18 -11.98
N SER A 63 6.16 -17.71 -10.83
CA SER A 63 5.86 -16.34 -10.41
C SER A 63 6.07 -15.48 -11.66
N PRO A 64 5.09 -14.63 -12.04
CA PRO A 64 5.19 -13.85 -13.26
C PRO A 64 6.58 -13.24 -13.29
N ALA A 65 7.31 -13.53 -14.37
CA ALA A 65 8.71 -13.20 -14.50
C ALA A 65 8.93 -11.76 -14.04
N MET A 66 9.80 -11.59 -13.04
CA MET A 66 10.23 -10.27 -12.57
C MET A 66 10.80 -9.50 -13.76
N VAL A 67 10.03 -8.61 -14.35
CA VAL A 67 10.60 -7.50 -15.11
C VAL A 67 10.93 -6.44 -14.08
N ALA A 68 11.99 -6.70 -13.29
CA ALA A 68 12.61 -5.68 -12.48
C ALA A 68 13.31 -4.72 -13.44
N GLY A 69 12.69 -3.57 -13.73
CA GLY A 69 13.42 -2.47 -14.32
C GLY A 69 14.35 -1.88 -13.25
N GLU A 70 15.54 -2.47 -13.12
CA GLU A 70 16.53 -2.01 -12.17
C GLU A 70 17.10 -0.66 -12.63
N GLY A 71 17.09 0.35 -11.75
CA GLY A 71 17.74 1.64 -12.01
C GLY A 71 16.89 2.72 -12.67
N ALA A 72 15.56 2.56 -12.75
CA ALA A 72 14.69 3.69 -13.10
C ALA A 72 14.81 4.81 -12.04
N ARG A 73 14.63 6.07 -12.46
CA ARG A 73 14.73 7.25 -11.59
C ARG A 73 13.44 8.04 -11.62
N ALA A 74 12.90 8.36 -10.46
CA ALA A 74 11.65 9.08 -10.32
C ALA A 74 11.74 10.15 -9.23
N ASP A 75 10.99 11.23 -9.41
CA ASP A 75 10.71 12.16 -8.32
C ASP A 75 9.71 11.49 -7.38
N CYS A 76 9.91 11.64 -6.08
CA CYS A 76 9.10 11.00 -5.07
C CYS A 76 8.55 12.06 -4.13
N THR A 77 7.24 12.18 -4.03
CA THR A 77 6.55 13.11 -3.13
C THR A 77 5.63 12.34 -2.19
N VAL A 78 5.00 13.06 -1.28
CA VAL A 78 3.94 12.53 -0.41
C VAL A 78 2.72 13.41 -0.57
N TYR A 79 1.56 12.77 -0.63
CA TYR A 79 0.25 13.39 -0.52
C TYR A 79 -0.56 12.67 0.57
N TYR A 80 -1.61 13.31 1.06
CA TYR A 80 -2.33 12.83 2.24
C TYR A 80 -3.81 13.21 2.18
N THR A 81 -4.61 12.62 3.07
CA THR A 81 -6.00 13.01 3.26
C THR A 81 -6.09 13.97 4.45
N PRO A 82 -6.24 15.30 4.23
CA PRO A 82 -6.40 16.26 5.31
C PRO A 82 -7.61 15.92 6.19
N ARG A 83 -7.43 16.00 7.50
CA ARG A 83 -8.52 15.95 8.48
C ARG A 83 -9.10 17.33 8.71
N GLU A 84 -10.42 17.46 8.62
CA GLU A 84 -11.16 18.69 8.91
C GLU A 84 -10.82 19.22 10.30
N SER A 85 -10.77 18.34 11.31
CA SER A 85 -10.45 18.66 12.70
C SER A 85 -9.09 19.35 12.88
N GLY A 86 -8.17 19.17 11.94
CA GLY A 86 -6.86 19.80 11.96
C GLY A 86 -6.88 21.27 11.52
N PHE A 87 -7.96 21.75 10.91
CA PHE A 87 -8.16 23.15 10.56
C PHE A 87 -8.79 23.90 11.73
N ALA A 88 -8.00 24.08 12.80
CA ALA A 88 -8.47 24.63 14.07
C ALA A 88 -8.18 26.14 14.24
N PRO A 89 -8.98 26.86 15.05
CA PRO A 89 -8.70 28.25 15.42
C PRO A 89 -7.33 28.43 16.06
N GLY A 90 -6.74 29.62 15.91
CA GLY A 90 -5.45 29.97 16.52
C GLY A 90 -4.22 29.48 15.76
N GLN A 91 -4.37 28.69 14.71
CA GLN A 91 -3.26 28.24 13.85
C GLN A 91 -3.10 29.07 12.56
N GLY A 92 -3.95 30.09 12.36
CA GLY A 92 -3.86 31.01 11.23
C GLY A 92 -4.50 30.50 9.93
N PHE A 93 -5.28 29.43 9.99
CA PHE A 93 -6.08 28.95 8.86
C PHE A 93 -7.23 29.91 8.54
N ASP A 94 -7.63 29.95 7.27
CA ASP A 94 -8.89 30.53 6.86
C ASP A 94 -10.05 29.58 7.18
N LEU A 95 -10.74 29.89 8.28
CA LEU A 95 -11.88 29.12 8.79
C LEU A 95 -13.24 29.72 8.38
N ARG A 96 -13.26 30.67 7.43
CA ARG A 96 -14.54 31.18 6.93
C ARG A 96 -15.36 29.99 6.42
N PRO A 97 -16.64 29.86 6.84
CA PRO A 97 -17.49 28.77 6.40
C PRO A 97 -17.76 28.93 4.91
N GLU A 98 -17.41 27.91 4.12
CA GLU A 98 -17.65 27.86 2.68
C GLU A 98 -18.40 26.57 2.32
N THR A 99 -19.22 26.65 1.28
CA THR A 99 -19.87 25.49 0.66
C THR A 99 -19.52 25.41 -0.83
N ARG A 100 -19.81 24.26 -1.44
CA ARG A 100 -19.57 24.00 -2.88
C ARG A 100 -20.72 23.19 -3.47
N PRO A 101 -21.02 23.35 -4.78
CA PRO A 101 -22.01 22.51 -5.46
C PRO A 101 -21.62 21.03 -5.36
N GLY A 102 -22.50 20.21 -4.77
CA GLY A 102 -22.26 18.80 -4.46
C GLY A 102 -22.11 18.50 -2.95
N LEU A 103 -22.01 19.53 -2.11
CA LEU A 103 -21.94 19.40 -0.64
C LEU A 103 -23.29 19.64 0.05
N GLU A 104 -24.39 19.61 -0.70
CA GLU A 104 -25.76 19.65 -0.15
C GLU A 104 -26.11 20.86 0.74
N GLY A 105 -25.32 21.94 0.66
CA GLY A 105 -25.51 23.14 1.48
C GLY A 105 -24.76 23.11 2.82
N GLU A 106 -24.02 22.04 3.10
CA GLU A 106 -23.14 21.94 4.27
C GLU A 106 -21.93 22.89 4.13
N TYR A 107 -21.45 23.37 5.27
CA TYR A 107 -20.38 24.37 5.35
C TYR A 107 -19.15 23.81 6.04
N TYR A 108 -17.99 24.14 5.50
CA TYR A 108 -16.70 23.68 5.97
C TYR A 108 -15.67 24.81 5.99
N PRO A 109 -14.56 24.68 6.74
CA PRO A 109 -13.49 25.66 6.70
C PRO A 109 -12.94 25.88 5.27
N ALA A 110 -12.79 27.14 4.85
CA ALA A 110 -12.31 27.48 3.51
C ALA A 110 -10.97 26.81 3.16
N ASP A 111 -10.02 26.81 4.11
CA ASP A 111 -8.73 26.16 3.91
C ASP A 111 -8.81 24.62 3.85
N PHE A 112 -9.78 24.02 4.54
CA PHE A 112 -10.03 22.58 4.42
C PHE A 112 -10.51 22.25 3.00
N LEU A 113 -11.52 22.96 2.48
CA LEU A 113 -11.96 22.76 1.11
C LEU A 113 -10.84 23.07 0.10
N ARG A 114 -9.99 24.06 0.36
CA ARG A 114 -8.82 24.31 -0.50
C ARG A 114 -7.87 23.11 -0.52
N ALA A 115 -7.61 22.48 0.63
CA ALA A 115 -6.79 21.27 0.71
C ALA A 115 -7.47 20.11 -0.03
N VAL A 116 -8.76 19.84 0.20
CA VAL A 116 -9.50 18.77 -0.50
C VAL A 116 -9.47 18.94 -2.02
N LYS A 117 -9.54 20.18 -2.51
CA LYS A 117 -9.48 20.44 -3.96
C LYS A 117 -8.13 20.04 -4.58
N VAL A 118 -7.05 20.08 -3.81
CA VAL A 118 -5.70 19.75 -4.27
C VAL A 118 -5.38 18.28 -4.02
N GLU A 119 -5.64 17.77 -2.81
CA GLU A 119 -5.33 16.41 -2.38
C GLU A 119 -6.36 15.37 -2.89
N GLY A 120 -7.53 15.83 -3.31
CA GLY A 120 -8.61 15.03 -3.87
C GLY A 120 -9.60 14.48 -2.83
N HIS A 121 -9.20 14.34 -1.57
CA HIS A 121 -10.07 13.88 -0.48
C HIS A 121 -9.81 14.65 0.82
N GLY A 122 -10.80 14.69 1.71
CA GLY A 122 -10.65 15.19 3.08
C GLY A 122 -11.52 14.40 4.05
N ARG A 123 -10.97 14.05 5.21
CA ARG A 123 -11.68 13.35 6.28
C ARG A 123 -12.55 14.34 7.03
N LEU A 124 -13.84 14.07 7.07
CA LEU A 124 -14.80 14.84 7.85
C LEU A 124 -14.59 14.64 9.35
N GLU A 125 -14.71 15.71 10.13
CA GLU A 125 -14.78 15.62 11.60
C GLU A 125 -16.07 14.92 12.02
N GLN A 126 -17.19 15.33 11.41
CA GLN A 126 -18.50 14.71 11.60
C GLN A 126 -18.95 14.05 10.28
N PRO A 127 -19.22 12.72 10.28
CA PRO A 127 -19.70 12.04 9.09
C PRO A 127 -20.98 12.64 8.52
N HIS A 128 -21.10 12.66 7.19
CA HIS A 128 -22.34 13.02 6.48
C HIS A 128 -23.13 11.74 6.19
N GLY A 129 -24.07 11.39 7.06
CA GLY A 129 -24.75 10.09 6.99
C GLY A 129 -23.77 8.93 7.22
N THR A 130 -23.57 8.08 6.20
CA THR A 130 -22.56 7.00 6.24
C THR A 130 -21.21 7.42 5.68
N ASP A 131 -21.14 8.58 5.02
CA ASP A 131 -19.94 9.04 4.36
C ASP A 131 -19.00 9.72 5.35
N GLN A 132 -17.73 9.37 5.25
CA GLN A 132 -16.68 9.78 6.17
C GLN A 132 -15.76 10.85 5.58
N TYR A 133 -15.91 11.13 4.28
CA TYR A 133 -15.01 11.97 3.52
C TYR A 133 -15.75 12.85 2.54
N ILE A 134 -15.16 14.01 2.26
CA ILE A 134 -15.41 14.79 1.06
C ILE A 134 -14.40 14.38 -0.01
N TYR A 135 -14.81 14.35 -1.27
CA TYR A 135 -13.88 14.24 -2.40
C TYR A 135 -14.03 15.40 -3.38
N PHE A 136 -12.95 15.65 -4.13
CA PHE A 136 -12.93 16.49 -5.31
C PHE A 136 -12.22 15.79 -6.47
N ASN A 137 -12.95 15.51 -7.55
CA ASN A 137 -12.41 14.92 -8.79
C ASN A 137 -12.78 15.73 -10.03
N GLY A 138 -12.93 17.04 -9.87
CA GLY A 138 -13.60 17.94 -10.83
C GLY A 138 -15.06 18.22 -10.44
N ARG A 139 -15.62 17.42 -9.52
CA ARG A 139 -16.89 17.65 -8.84
C ARG A 139 -16.71 17.37 -7.34
N TRP A 140 -17.51 18.03 -6.52
CA TRP A 140 -17.57 17.78 -5.09
C TRP A 140 -18.62 16.71 -4.78
N GLY A 141 -18.39 15.97 -3.71
CA GLY A 141 -19.35 15.02 -3.15
C GLY A 141 -18.80 14.31 -1.92
N TYR A 142 -19.58 13.35 -1.43
CA TYR A 142 -19.26 12.54 -0.25
C TYR A 142 -18.89 11.10 -0.62
N THR A 143 -18.06 10.46 0.21
CA THR A 143 -17.69 9.04 0.06
C THR A 143 -17.34 8.40 1.41
N ASP A 144 -17.47 7.09 1.47
CA ASP A 144 -17.17 6.24 2.63
C ASP A 144 -15.66 6.05 2.87
N CYS A 145 -14.85 6.14 1.81
CA CYS A 145 -13.39 6.05 1.88
C CYS A 145 -12.68 6.84 0.76
N PRO A 146 -11.39 7.19 0.93
CA PRO A 146 -10.58 7.76 -0.14
C PRO A 146 -10.36 6.75 -1.26
N LYS A 147 -10.65 7.13 -2.50
CA LYS A 147 -10.62 6.24 -3.66
C LYS A 147 -9.67 6.75 -4.74
N GLY A 148 -8.81 5.86 -5.24
CA GLY A 148 -8.01 6.12 -6.43
C GLY A 148 -8.78 5.87 -7.73
N ILE A 149 -8.09 5.97 -8.85
CA ILE A 149 -8.66 5.60 -10.16
C ILE A 149 -9.16 4.14 -10.20
N GLY A 150 -10.41 4.00 -10.64
CA GLY A 150 -11.13 2.72 -10.64
C GLY A 150 -11.89 2.44 -9.34
N GLN A 151 -12.09 3.46 -8.50
CA GLN A 151 -12.94 3.40 -7.29
C GLN A 151 -12.41 2.42 -6.22
N GLN A 152 -11.13 2.08 -6.28
CA GLN A 152 -10.49 1.23 -5.28
C GLN A 152 -10.02 2.09 -4.10
N PRO A 153 -10.22 1.63 -2.85
CA PRO A 153 -9.73 2.34 -1.67
C PRO A 153 -8.22 2.57 -1.72
N LEU A 154 -7.79 3.77 -1.35
CA LEU A 154 -6.39 4.07 -1.10
C LEU A 154 -6.00 3.55 0.28
N ILE A 155 -4.87 2.84 0.35
CA ILE A 155 -4.38 2.24 1.59
C ILE A 155 -3.17 3.05 2.09
N PRO A 156 -3.22 3.62 3.31
CA PRO A 156 -2.10 4.37 3.88
C PRO A 156 -0.80 3.56 3.84
N LEU A 157 0.30 4.21 3.42
CA LEU A 157 1.63 3.58 3.36
C LEU A 157 1.67 2.31 2.49
N GLN A 158 0.80 2.21 1.50
CA GLN A 158 0.76 1.11 0.55
C GLN A 158 0.28 1.54 -0.83
N SER A 159 -0.57 2.56 -0.95
CA SER A 159 -0.98 3.11 -2.23
C SER A 159 -0.08 4.25 -2.70
N CYS A 160 0.09 4.37 -4.01
CA CYS A 160 0.72 5.54 -4.62
C CYS A 160 -0.02 5.98 -5.90
N ALA A 161 0.17 7.25 -6.25
CA ALA A 161 -0.24 7.82 -7.51
C ALA A 161 0.96 7.97 -8.45
N VAL A 162 0.74 7.76 -9.75
CA VAL A 162 1.75 7.97 -10.79
C VAL A 162 1.20 8.85 -11.90
N SER A 163 2.07 9.40 -12.75
CA SER A 163 1.60 10.17 -13.90
C SER A 163 0.95 9.28 -14.95
N VAL A 164 -0.14 9.76 -15.55
CA VAL A 164 -0.80 9.13 -16.71
C VAL A 164 0.14 8.96 -17.91
N ARG A 165 1.24 9.71 -17.94
CA ARG A 165 2.24 9.69 -19.02
C ARG A 165 3.36 8.68 -18.77
N SER A 166 3.35 7.97 -17.65
CA SER A 166 4.38 6.98 -17.33
C SER A 166 4.15 5.70 -18.15
N PRO A 167 5.04 5.33 -19.08
CA PRO A 167 4.79 4.21 -19.99
C PRO A 167 4.71 2.86 -19.26
N ASN A 168 5.46 2.71 -18.16
CA ASN A 168 5.66 1.45 -17.45
C ASN A 168 4.98 1.39 -16.07
N LEU A 169 4.42 2.51 -15.58
CA LEU A 169 3.75 2.57 -14.29
C LEU A 169 2.24 2.61 -14.52
N LYS A 170 1.66 1.41 -14.60
CA LYS A 170 0.21 1.21 -14.76
C LYS A 170 -0.39 0.81 -13.42
N ARG A 171 -1.71 0.95 -13.29
CA ARG A 171 -2.45 0.47 -12.12
C ARG A 171 -2.12 -0.99 -11.80
N GLY A 172 -1.89 -1.28 -10.53
CA GLY A 172 -1.56 -2.62 -10.02
C GLY A 172 -0.08 -2.96 -10.05
N VAL A 173 0.77 -2.16 -10.72
CA VAL A 173 2.22 -2.27 -10.61
C VAL A 173 2.64 -1.92 -9.19
N TRP A 174 3.62 -2.64 -8.64
CA TRP A 174 4.25 -2.28 -7.39
C TRP A 174 5.55 -1.56 -7.66
N VAL A 175 5.83 -0.51 -6.89
CA VAL A 175 7.05 0.29 -6.97
C VAL A 175 7.71 0.36 -5.61
N GLN A 176 9.04 0.34 -5.59
CA GLN A 176 9.82 0.55 -4.40
C GLN A 176 10.75 1.73 -4.64
N MET A 177 10.73 2.68 -3.70
CA MET A 177 11.56 3.88 -3.76
C MET A 177 12.73 3.77 -2.80
N ALA A 178 13.93 4.08 -3.30
CA ALA A 178 15.16 4.11 -2.54
C ALA A 178 15.88 5.46 -2.74
N HIS A 179 16.05 6.17 -1.63
CA HIS A 179 16.83 7.41 -1.55
C HIS A 179 17.27 7.64 -0.10
N ALA A 180 18.45 8.22 0.11
CA ALA A 180 19.02 8.42 1.45
C ALA A 180 18.15 9.34 2.34
N THR A 181 17.46 10.30 1.73
CA THR A 181 16.59 11.27 2.42
C THR A 181 15.17 10.78 2.68
N LEU A 182 14.79 9.59 2.18
CA LEU A 182 13.46 9.05 2.50
C LEU A 182 13.39 8.73 4.00
N PRO A 183 12.35 9.19 4.71
CA PRO A 183 12.17 8.85 6.11
C PRO A 183 11.87 7.35 6.27
N ALA A 184 12.11 6.83 7.47
CA ALA A 184 12.01 5.39 7.76
C ALA A 184 10.67 4.75 7.35
N PRO A 185 9.50 5.39 7.51
CA PRO A 185 8.22 4.80 7.08
C PRO A 185 8.12 4.58 5.56
N LEU A 186 8.85 5.37 4.75
CA LEU A 186 8.73 5.38 3.29
C LEU A 186 9.84 4.57 2.59
N ARG A 187 10.98 4.41 3.26
CA ARG A 187 12.19 3.80 2.70
C ARG A 187 12.03 2.29 2.49
N ASN A 188 12.46 1.80 1.32
CA ASN A 188 12.49 0.38 0.94
C ASN A 188 11.13 -0.33 1.04
N ARG A 189 10.04 0.44 1.03
CA ARG A 189 8.67 -0.06 1.07
C ARG A 189 8.14 -0.25 -0.34
N TRP A 190 7.35 -1.30 -0.54
CA TRP A 190 6.59 -1.52 -1.77
C TRP A 190 5.26 -0.77 -1.74
N TRP A 191 4.97 -0.08 -2.83
CA TRP A 191 3.80 0.76 -3.03
C TRP A 191 3.06 0.30 -4.27
N LYS A 192 1.77 0.04 -4.15
CA LYS A 192 0.90 -0.32 -5.25
C LYS A 192 0.41 0.94 -5.95
N VAL A 193 0.59 1.00 -7.26
CA VAL A 193 0.00 2.03 -8.11
C VAL A 193 -1.52 1.84 -8.10
N SER A 194 -2.18 2.64 -7.26
CA SER A 194 -3.64 2.62 -7.07
C SER A 194 -4.32 3.83 -7.69
N ASP A 195 -3.54 4.86 -8.03
CA ASP A 195 -4.05 6.10 -8.59
C ASP A 195 -3.18 6.62 -9.73
N VAL A 196 -3.78 7.44 -10.59
CA VAL A 196 -3.09 8.08 -11.71
C VAL A 196 -3.44 9.57 -11.76
N GLY A 197 -2.59 10.41 -11.18
CA GLY A 197 -2.87 11.82 -10.98
C GLY A 197 -2.55 12.67 -12.21
N GLY A 198 -3.47 13.56 -12.61
CA GLY A 198 -3.22 14.56 -13.66
C GLY A 198 -2.22 15.65 -13.27
N GLY A 199 -2.03 15.88 -11.97
CA GLY A 199 -1.04 16.80 -11.39
C GLY A 199 0.35 16.19 -11.21
N VAL A 200 0.51 14.89 -11.45
CA VAL A 200 1.77 14.16 -11.25
C VAL A 200 2.63 14.27 -12.52
N GLN A 201 3.85 14.80 -12.38
CA GLN A 201 4.78 14.97 -13.50
C GLN A 201 5.20 13.62 -14.09
N SER A 202 5.64 13.56 -15.35
CA SER A 202 5.83 12.29 -16.12
C SER A 202 6.77 11.26 -15.48
N ARG A 203 7.56 11.65 -14.47
CA ARG A 203 8.48 10.79 -13.71
C ARG A 203 8.22 10.81 -12.20
N GLN A 204 7.11 11.35 -11.75
CA GLN A 204 6.80 11.49 -10.33
C GLN A 204 5.96 10.31 -9.84
N VAL A 205 6.29 9.84 -8.63
CA VAL A 205 5.53 8.89 -7.84
C VAL A 205 5.14 9.58 -6.54
N ASP A 206 3.83 9.70 -6.31
CA ASP A 206 3.29 10.34 -5.13
C ASP A 206 2.85 9.27 -4.12
N LEU A 207 3.47 9.24 -2.95
CA LEU A 207 3.24 8.20 -1.94
C LEU A 207 2.09 8.61 -1.02
N TYR A 208 1.07 7.76 -0.90
CA TYR A 208 -0.09 8.08 -0.06
C TYR A 208 0.24 7.89 1.42
N TRP A 209 0.29 8.98 2.17
CA TRP A 209 0.55 8.98 3.61
C TRP A 209 -0.59 8.35 4.41
N GLY A 210 -1.82 8.59 3.99
CA GLY A 210 -3.03 8.33 4.78
C GLY A 210 -3.64 9.63 5.30
N GLU A 211 -4.46 9.51 6.33
CA GLU A 211 -5.09 10.66 7.00
C GLU A 211 -4.13 11.34 7.98
N ASP A 212 -4.08 12.67 7.96
CA ASP A 212 -3.31 13.44 8.94
C ASP A 212 -3.85 14.87 9.07
N ASP A 213 -3.35 15.62 10.05
CA ASP A 213 -3.62 17.05 10.18
C ASP A 213 -2.73 17.87 9.24
N PRO A 214 -3.18 19.05 8.77
CA PRO A 214 -2.33 19.99 8.06
C PRO A 214 -1.23 20.50 8.98
N LYS A 215 -0.01 20.62 8.45
CA LYS A 215 1.13 21.17 9.20
C LYS A 215 0.97 22.65 9.57
N GLY A 216 0.14 23.38 8.83
CA GLY A 216 -0.14 24.79 9.09
C GLY A 216 -0.70 25.51 7.88
N PRO A 217 -0.91 26.84 7.97
CA PRO A 217 -1.64 27.61 6.95
C PRO A 217 -0.83 27.87 5.68
N GLY A 218 -1.48 28.48 4.68
CA GLY A 218 -0.84 28.90 3.44
C GLY A 218 -0.45 27.72 2.54
N SER A 219 0.83 27.59 2.20
CA SER A 219 1.35 26.45 1.44
C SER A 219 1.53 25.18 2.25
N LYS A 220 1.52 25.28 3.59
CA LYS A 220 1.70 24.13 4.50
C LYS A 220 0.42 23.30 4.70
N VAL A 221 -0.71 23.75 4.15
CA VAL A 221 -1.98 22.99 4.21
C VAL A 221 -1.90 21.68 3.41
N TYR A 222 -0.98 21.61 2.45
CA TYR A 222 -0.72 20.43 1.60
C TYR A 222 0.38 19.54 2.19
N GLN A 223 0.83 19.80 3.42
CA GLN A 223 1.85 19.01 4.09
C GLN A 223 1.23 18.33 5.32
N PRO A 224 1.29 16.99 5.42
CA PRO A 224 0.88 16.29 6.64
C PRO A 224 1.77 16.69 7.83
N ALA A 225 1.16 16.86 9.00
CA ALA A 225 1.87 17.22 10.23
C ALA A 225 2.86 16.14 10.69
N GLY A 226 2.56 14.86 10.42
CA GLY A 226 3.37 13.71 10.82
C GLY A 226 4.70 13.57 10.08
N THR A 227 5.00 14.40 9.06
CA THR A 227 6.29 14.35 8.36
C THR A 227 6.77 15.70 7.85
N THR A 228 8.09 15.91 7.93
CA THR A 228 8.76 17.06 7.29
C THR A 228 9.13 16.79 5.84
N PHE A 229 9.05 15.53 5.39
CA PHE A 229 9.36 15.14 4.02
C PHE A 229 8.27 15.65 3.06
N THR A 230 8.68 16.46 2.08
CA THR A 230 7.80 16.96 1.02
C THR A 230 8.10 16.30 -0.33
N GLY A 231 9.31 15.77 -0.47
CA GLY A 231 9.71 15.04 -1.65
C GLY A 231 11.21 14.97 -1.84
N VAL A 232 11.61 14.20 -2.83
CA VAL A 232 12.98 14.10 -3.33
C VAL A 232 12.97 13.89 -4.83
N ARG A 233 14.03 14.36 -5.49
CA ARG A 233 14.24 14.14 -6.92
C ARG A 233 15.15 12.94 -7.16
N ASP A 234 14.99 12.31 -8.32
CA ASP A 234 15.88 11.25 -8.80
C ASP A 234 16.09 10.07 -7.81
N ALA A 235 15.05 9.74 -7.05
CA ALA A 235 15.04 8.52 -6.24
C ALA A 235 15.16 7.30 -7.15
N GLN A 236 15.94 6.30 -6.70
CA GLN A 236 15.98 5.01 -7.37
C GLN A 236 14.62 4.34 -7.21
N MET A 237 14.08 3.87 -8.31
CA MET A 237 12.79 3.20 -8.38
C MET A 237 12.99 1.81 -8.94
N ASN A 238 12.58 0.80 -8.17
CA ASN A 238 12.38 -0.56 -8.66
C ASN A 238 10.88 -0.76 -8.87
N PHE A 239 10.48 -1.60 -9.83
CA PHE A 239 9.08 -1.94 -10.03
C PHE A 239 8.88 -3.42 -10.35
N GLN A 240 7.72 -3.94 -9.95
CA GLN A 240 7.30 -5.33 -10.13
C GLN A 240 5.88 -5.36 -10.72
N ILE A 241 5.67 -6.26 -11.68
CA ILE A 241 4.35 -6.56 -12.26
C ILE A 241 3.86 -7.87 -11.61
N GLY A 242 2.68 -7.84 -10.98
CA GLY A 242 2.12 -8.98 -10.22
C GLY A 242 2.01 -8.68 -8.72
N ASP A 243 1.58 -9.66 -7.92
CA ASP A 243 1.47 -9.46 -6.46
C ASP A 243 2.87 -9.42 -5.84
N ALA A 244 3.12 -8.43 -4.97
CA ALA A 244 4.34 -8.36 -4.16
C ALA A 244 4.27 -9.47 -3.11
N SER A 245 5.24 -10.41 -3.17
CA SER A 245 5.41 -11.52 -2.23
C SER A 245 5.96 -11.07 -0.88
#